data_AF-A0A2G4R8U8-F1
#
_entry.id   AF-A0A2G4R8U8-F1
#
_cell.length_a   1.000
_cell.length_b   1.000
_cell.length_c   1.000
_cell.angle_alpha   90.00
_cell.angle_beta   90.00
_cell.angle_gamma   90.00
#
_symmetry.space_group_name_H-M   'P 1'
#
loop_
_entity.id
_entity.type
_entity.pdbx_description
1 polymer ?
#
loop_
_entity_poly.entity_id
_entity_poly.type
_entity_poly.pdbx_seq_one_letter_code
_entity_poly.pdbx_strand_id
1 'polypeptide(L)'
;MEKESAYNVQDAFLNQIRRSRAAVTVFLVNGVKLQGFITWFDDEVVLLRRDEQTQLIYKHAISTVMPSIPVNISDSNTADAQADRDLSLGDEFL
;
A
#
# COMPACT_ATOMS: atom_id res chain seq x y z
N MET A 1 -22.49 -10.47 10.71
CA MET A 1 -21.21 -10.36 11.42
C MET A 1 -20.36 -9.40 10.60
N GLU A 2 -20.26 -8.15 11.05
CA GLU A 2 -19.31 -7.20 10.49
C GLU A 2 -17.91 -7.76 10.71
N LYS A 3 -17.13 -7.89 9.63
CA LYS A 3 -15.74 -8.31 9.69
C LYS A 3 -15.00 -7.20 10.43
N GLU A 4 -14.70 -7.45 11.70
CA GLU A 4 -13.71 -6.69 12.45
C GLU A 4 -12.45 -6.61 11.56
N SER A 5 -12.15 -5.42 11.04
CA SER A 5 -11.03 -5.20 10.13
C SER A 5 -9.75 -5.33 10.94
N ALA A 6 -9.34 -6.59 11.16
CA ALA A 6 -8.05 -6.91 11.72
C ALA A 6 -7.02 -6.12 10.91
N TYR A 7 -6.36 -5.19 11.61
CA TYR A 7 -5.43 -4.24 11.02
C TYR A 7 -4.37 -4.98 10.19
N ASN A 8 -4.54 -4.99 8.87
CA ASN A 8 -3.66 -5.74 7.97
C ASN A 8 -2.38 -4.93 7.75
N VAL A 9 -1.30 -5.34 8.43
CA VAL A 9 0.02 -4.70 8.33
C VAL A 9 0.52 -4.66 6.89
N GLN A 10 0.20 -5.67 6.07
CA GLN A 10 0.60 -5.69 4.66
C GLN A 10 -0.05 -4.55 3.88
N ASP A 11 -1.38 -4.43 3.98
CA ASP A 11 -2.14 -3.40 3.25
C ASP A 11 -1.78 -2.01 3.75
N ALA A 12 -1.64 -1.83 5.07
CA ALA A 12 -1.21 -0.56 5.66
C ALA A 12 0.17 -0.14 5.15
N PHE A 13 1.13 -1.07 5.11
CA PHE A 13 2.48 -0.82 4.61
C PHE A 13 2.51 -0.49 3.12
N LEU A 14 1.84 -1.29 2.28
CA LEU A 14 1.79 -1.08 0.82
C LEU A 14 1.02 0.20 0.47
N ASN A 15 -0.06 0.53 1.19
CA ASN A 15 -0.77 1.78 1.01
C ASN A 15 0.10 2.98 1.36
N GLN A 16 0.85 2.93 2.46
CA GLN A 16 1.73 4.04 2.84
C GLN A 16 2.83 4.27 1.82
N ILE A 17 3.43 3.20 1.28
CA ILE A 17 4.40 3.28 0.18
C ILE A 17 3.77 3.89 -1.09
N ARG A 18 2.57 3.40 -1.48
CA ARG A 18 1.85 3.89 -2.66
C ARG A 18 1.51 5.38 -2.54
N ARG A 19 0.97 5.81 -1.39
CA ARG A 19 0.57 7.21 -1.14
C ARG A 19 1.76 8.15 -1.12
N SER A 20 2.85 7.76 -0.48
CA SER A 20 4.08 8.56 -0.42
C SER A 20 4.85 8.62 -1.75
N ARG A 21 4.48 7.77 -2.72
CA ARG A 21 5.24 7.58 -3.97
C ARG A 21 6.72 7.33 -3.69
N ALA A 22 7.01 6.59 -2.62
CA ALA A 22 8.37 6.26 -2.25
C ALA A 22 8.98 5.32 -3.31
N ALA A 23 10.24 5.57 -3.67
CA ALA A 23 10.99 4.59 -4.44
C ALA A 23 11.17 3.33 -3.58
N VAL A 24 11.03 2.16 -4.19
CA VAL A 24 11.21 0.87 -3.52
C VAL A 24 12.21 0.00 -4.26
N THR A 25 12.90 -0.85 -3.49
CA THR A 25 13.58 -2.03 -4.01
C THR A 25 12.80 -3.27 -3.58
N VAL A 26 12.34 -4.05 -4.55
CA VAL A 26 11.67 -5.33 -4.34
C VAL A 26 12.69 -6.43 -4.61
N PHE A 27 12.89 -7.29 -3.62
CA PHE A 27 13.72 -8.47 -3.73
C PHE A 27 12.83 -9.67 -4.02
N LEU A 28 13.17 -10.42 -5.05
CA LEU A 28 12.48 -11.65 -5.39
C LEU A 28 13.12 -12.84 -4.68
N VAL A 29 12.37 -13.92 -4.52
CA VAL A 29 12.82 -15.18 -3.89
C VAL A 29 14.00 -15.82 -4.63
N ASN A 30 14.16 -15.54 -5.94
CA ASN A 30 15.28 -16.01 -6.75
C ASN A 30 16.53 -15.10 -6.65
N GLY A 31 16.49 -14.03 -5.84
CA GLY A 31 17.59 -13.09 -5.64
C GLY A 31 17.63 -11.92 -6.63
N VAL A 32 16.75 -11.86 -7.64
CA VAL A 32 16.63 -10.69 -8.52
C VAL A 32 16.10 -9.48 -7.73
N LYS A 33 16.66 -8.30 -8.00
CA LYS A 33 16.18 -7.03 -7.44
C LYS A 33 15.48 -6.20 -8.52
N LEU A 34 14.30 -5.70 -8.19
CA LEU A 34 13.52 -4.77 -9.01
C LEU A 34 13.44 -3.44 -8.28
N GLN A 35 13.51 -2.34 -9.03
CA GLN A 35 13.45 -0.98 -8.46
C GLN A 35 12.37 -0.18 -9.18
N GLY A 36 11.63 0.64 -8.43
CA GLY A 36 10.59 1.47 -9.02
C GLY A 36 9.64 2.03 -7.98
N PHE A 37 8.41 2.29 -8.39
CA PHE A 37 7.35 2.83 -7.54
C PHE A 37 6.14 1.89 -7.57
N ILE A 38 5.58 1.59 -6.40
CA ILE A 38 4.34 0.82 -6.31
C ILE A 38 3.17 1.73 -6.68
N THR A 39 2.47 1.40 -7.76
CA THR A 39 1.32 2.18 -8.24
C THR A 39 -0.01 1.60 -7.79
N TRP A 40 -0.10 0.27 -7.67
CA TRP A 40 -1.30 -0.46 -7.25
C TRP A 40 -0.90 -1.81 -6.65
N PHE A 41 -1.78 -2.40 -5.85
CA PHE A 41 -1.70 -3.78 -5.41
C PHE A 41 -3.11 -4.34 -5.15
N ASP A 42 -3.25 -5.65 -5.21
CA ASP A 42 -4.42 -6.38 -4.72
C ASP A 42 -3.95 -7.48 -3.75
N ASP A 43 -4.77 -8.51 -3.53
CA ASP A 43 -4.44 -9.62 -2.63
C ASP A 43 -3.21 -10.43 -3.08
N GLU A 44 -2.98 -10.61 -4.38
CA GLU A 44 -2.01 -11.57 -4.94
C GLU A 44 -0.85 -10.91 -5.70
N VAL A 45 -1.03 -9.68 -6.19
CA VAL A 45 -0.07 -8.99 -7.06
C VAL A 45 0.22 -7.55 -6.62
N VAL A 46 1.35 -7.05 -7.09
CA VAL A 46 1.80 -5.65 -6.95
C VAL A 46 2.19 -5.12 -8.32
N LEU A 47 1.74 -3.91 -8.66
CA LEU A 47 2.20 -3.20 -9.84
C LEU A 47 3.38 -2.29 -9.49
N LEU A 48 4.51 -2.54 -10.15
CA LEU A 48 5.73 -1.75 -10.02
C LEU A 48 5.96 -0.97 -11.32
N ARG A 49 6.15 0.34 -11.23
CA ARG A 49 6.48 1.21 -12.36
C ARG A 49 7.94 1.66 -12.31
N ARG A 50 8.63 1.56 -13.45
CA ARG A 50 10.00 2.07 -13.66
C ARG A 50 10.13 2.53 -15.12
N ASP A 51 10.63 3.74 -15.35
CA ASP A 51 10.90 4.30 -16.68
C ASP A 51 9.72 4.11 -17.68
N GLU A 52 8.52 4.56 -17.27
CA GLU A 52 7.24 4.42 -18.00
C GLU A 52 6.74 2.98 -18.22
N GLN A 53 7.54 1.96 -17.94
CA GLN A 53 7.13 0.57 -17.97
C GLN A 53 6.43 0.18 -16.67
N THR A 54 5.39 -0.64 -16.79
CA THR A 54 4.66 -1.22 -15.65
C THR A 54 4.87 -2.72 -15.64
N GLN A 55 5.26 -3.27 -14.49
CA GLN A 55 5.50 -4.69 -14.26
C GLN A 55 4.48 -5.19 -13.25
N LEU A 56 3.78 -6.26 -13.59
CA LEU A 56 2.94 -7.00 -12.65
C LEU A 56 3.78 -8.07 -11.96
N ILE A 57 3.87 -8.00 -10.65
CA ILE A 57 4.71 -8.88 -9.83
C ILE A 57 3.78 -9.68 -8.91
N TYR A 58 3.87 -11.00 -8.98
CA TYR A 58 3.18 -11.87 -8.03
C TYR A 58 3.84 -11.83 -6.66
N LYS A 59 3.05 -11.69 -5.59
CA LYS A 59 3.54 -11.62 -4.21
C LYS A 59 4.28 -12.89 -3.77
N HIS A 60 3.89 -14.06 -4.27
CA HIS A 60 4.60 -15.32 -3.97
C HIS A 60 6.05 -15.33 -4.47
N ALA A 61 6.40 -14.48 -5.43
CA ALA A 61 7.76 -14.34 -5.94
C ALA A 61 8.56 -13.29 -5.16
N ILE A 62 7.94 -12.50 -4.28
CA ILE A 62 8.58 -11.43 -3.50
C ILE A 62 9.08 -12.01 -2.18
N SER A 63 10.36 -11.78 -1.88
CA SER A 63 10.95 -12.10 -0.57
C SER A 63 10.96 -10.88 0.36
N THR A 64 11.20 -9.67 -0.15
CA THR A 64 11.30 -8.46 0.68
C THR A 64 10.95 -7.20 -0.12
N VAL A 65 10.28 -6.24 0.52
CA VAL A 65 10.01 -4.89 -0.04
C VAL A 65 10.73 -3.87 0.85
N MET A 66 11.66 -3.13 0.27
CA MET A 66 12.48 -2.13 0.98
C MET A 66 12.21 -0.72 0.41
N PRO A 67 11.48 0.14 1.14
CA PRO A 67 11.30 1.54 0.75
C PRO A 67 12.58 2.34 0.94
N SER A 68 12.78 3.37 0.11
CA SER A 68 13.94 4.27 0.19
C SER A 68 13.83 5.29 1.33
N ILE A 69 12.65 5.42 1.93
CA ILE A 69 12.36 6.32 3.05
C ILE A 69 11.78 5.51 4.22
N PRO A 70 11.93 5.99 5.47
CA PRO A 70 11.25 5.41 6.61
C PRO A 70 9.73 5.39 6.40
N VAL A 71 9.09 4.26 6.74
CA VAL A 71 7.64 4.09 6.64
C VAL A 71 7.07 3.92 8.05
N ASN A 72 6.25 4.88 8.48
CA ASN A 72 5.49 4.80 9.72
C ASN A 72 4.12 4.20 9.42
N ILE A 73 3.84 3.02 10.00
CA ILE A 73 2.59 2.28 9.78
C ILE A 73 1.48 2.82 10.72
N SER A 74 1.84 3.35 11.88
CA SER A 74 0.92 3.84 12.92
C SER A 74 -0.08 4.91 12.46
N ASP A 75 0.23 5.68 11.42
CA ASP A 75 -0.61 6.79 10.95
C ASP A 75 -1.76 6.35 10.01
N SER A 76 -1.75 5.10 9.53
CA SER A 76 -2.75 4.63 8.57
C SER A 76 -4.15 4.48 9.17
N ASN A 77 -4.26 4.32 10.50
CA ASN A 77 -5.54 4.13 11.17
C ASN A 77 -6.33 5.44 11.34
N THR A 78 -5.66 6.60 11.25
CA THR A 78 -6.29 7.90 11.51
C THR A 78 -6.79 8.57 10.23
N ALA A 79 -6.16 8.31 9.08
CA ALA A 79 -6.51 8.96 7.82
C ALA A 79 -7.79 8.39 7.19
N ASP A 80 -8.01 7.08 7.25
CA ASP A 80 -9.18 6.44 6.64
C ASP A 80 -10.44 6.60 7.53
N ALA A 81 -10.28 6.70 8.86
CA ALA A 81 -11.37 6.95 9.80
C ALA A 81 -11.89 8.40 9.79
N GLN A 82 -11.09 9.36 9.32
CA GLN A 82 -11.48 10.77 9.26
C GLN A 82 -12.31 11.08 8.00
N ALA A 83 -12.09 10.36 6.89
CA ALA A 83 -12.81 10.56 5.63
C ALA A 83 -14.28 10.12 5.70
N ASP A 84 -14.59 9.06 6.44
CA ASP A 84 -15.97 8.58 6.65
C ASP A 84 -16.79 9.47 7.60
N ARG A 85 -16.14 10.23 8.49
CA ARG A 85 -16.85 11.10 9.45
C ARG A 85 -17.31 12.42 8.85
N ASP A 86 -16.63 12.91 7.81
CA ASP A 86 -16.94 14.21 7.19
C ASP A 86 -18.14 14.13 6.21
N LEU A 87 -18.50 12.92 5.77
CA LEU A 87 -19.67 12.67 4.90
C LEU A 87 -20.97 12.39 5.69
N SER A 88 -20.88 12.13 7.00
CA SER A 88 -22.02 11.79 7.86
C SER A 88 -22.72 13.01 8.49
N LEU A 89 -22.12 14.20 8.43
CA LEU A 89 -22.61 15.39 9.14
C LEU A 89 -23.42 16.36 8.25
N GLY A 90 -23.64 16.03 6.98
CA GLY A 90 -24.25 16.93 5.99
C GLY A 90 -25.79 16.97 5.96
N ASP A 91 -26.48 15.93 6.43
CA ASP A 91 -27.92 15.75 6.14
C ASP A 91 -28.85 15.75 7.38
N GLU A 92 -28.39 16.23 8.55
CA GLU A 92 -29.21 16.30 9.78
C GLU A 92 -29.64 17.71 10.21
N PHE A 93 -29.43 18.71 9.36
CA PHE A 93 -29.99 20.06 9.55
C PHE A 93 -30.52 20.62 8.23
N LEU A 94 -31.74 20.22 7.85
CA LEU A 94 -32.81 21.07 7.30
C LEU A 94 -34.10 20.26 7.12
#